data_AF-A0A731UUR8-F1
#
_entry.id   AF-A0A731UUR8-F1
#
_cell.length_a   1.000
_cell.length_b   1.000
_cell.length_c   1.000
_cell.angle_alpha   90.00
_cell.angle_beta   90.00
_cell.angle_gamma   90.00
#
_symmetry.space_group_name_H-M   'P 1'
#
loop_
_entity.id
_entity.type
_entity.pdbx_description
1 polymer ?
#
loop_
_entity_poly.entity_id
_entity_poly.type
_entity_poly.pdbx_seq_one_letter_code
_entity_poly.pdbx_strand_id
1 'polypeptide(L)'
;QPLKLRGYQKWDAFCEAVHNVMTNTLLPPDSKGVMVALRPAPGLRVEQALTLCKPNRMGDIMTIGNNRLVLFLSFCRINDLDTALNHIFPLPTGDIFSNRMVWFEDKQILSEIVIMRGVEPARWNTPLPLSVGKNETINATHDGRHWRRYPEPHRLTTREEQA
;
A
#
# COMPACT_ATOMS: atom_id res chain seq x y z
N GLN A 1 15.36 10.07 14.90
CA GLN A 1 14.37 11.04 14.35
C GLN A 1 13.10 10.28 13.97
N PRO A 2 11.92 10.92 13.95
CA PRO A 2 10.69 10.29 13.47
C PRO A 2 10.80 9.85 12.00
N LEU A 3 10.08 8.80 11.61
CA LEU A 3 10.09 8.29 10.24
C LEU A 3 9.48 9.35 9.29
N LYS A 4 10.27 9.81 8.31
CA LYS A 4 9.86 10.81 7.31
C LYS A 4 9.41 10.22 5.97
N LEU A 5 9.30 8.90 5.91
CA LEU A 5 8.84 8.17 4.73
C LEU A 5 7.32 8.03 4.74
N ARG A 6 6.73 7.81 3.57
CA ARG A 6 5.30 7.52 3.41
C ARG A 6 5.08 6.61 2.22
N GLY A 7 4.11 5.71 2.33
CA GLY A 7 3.69 4.89 1.23
C GLY A 7 4.68 3.77 0.91
N TYR A 8 4.62 3.29 -0.34
CA TYR A 8 5.40 2.12 -0.76
C TYR A 8 6.90 2.37 -0.65
N GLN A 9 7.60 1.44 -0.01
CA GLN A 9 9.06 1.36 0.04
C GLN A 9 9.51 0.01 -0.53
N LYS A 10 10.70 0.00 -1.14
CA LYS A 10 11.36 -1.26 -1.50
C LYS A 10 11.62 -2.09 -0.24
N TRP A 11 11.70 -3.40 -0.42
CA TRP A 11 11.78 -4.36 0.69
C TRP A 11 12.94 -4.06 1.66
N ASP A 12 14.12 -3.82 1.12
CA ASP A 12 15.33 -3.43 1.84
C ASP A 12 15.14 -2.11 2.61
N ALA A 13 14.67 -1.07 1.93
CA ALA A 13 14.43 0.25 2.52
C ALA A 13 13.35 0.21 3.62
N PHE A 14 12.31 -0.61 3.46
CA PHE A 14 11.31 -0.86 4.49
C PHE A 14 11.96 -1.51 5.72
N CYS A 15 12.74 -2.58 5.53
CA CYS A 15 13.39 -3.30 6.61
C CYS A 15 14.42 -2.43 7.36
N GLU A 16 15.10 -1.52 6.67
CA GLU A 16 16.02 -0.56 7.27
C GLU A 16 15.26 0.51 8.05
N ALA A 17 14.23 1.10 7.45
CA ALA A 17 13.41 2.14 8.06
C ALA A 17 12.76 1.68 9.37
N VAL A 18 12.10 0.52 9.37
CA VAL A 18 11.45 -0.02 10.56
C VAL A 18 12.48 -0.36 11.64
N HIS A 19 13.61 -0.97 11.28
CA HIS A 19 14.69 -1.25 12.23
C HIS A 19 15.20 0.02 12.90
N ASN A 20 15.46 1.08 12.13
CA ASN A 20 15.94 2.35 12.65
C ASN A 20 14.95 3.02 13.61
N VAL A 21 13.65 2.87 13.37
CA VAL A 21 12.60 3.31 14.30
C VAL A 21 12.67 2.49 15.60
N MET A 22 12.74 1.16 15.50
CA MET A 22 12.75 0.26 16.66
C MET A 22 14.00 0.45 17.54
N THR A 23 15.16 0.74 16.96
CA THR A 23 16.41 0.98 17.71
C THR A 23 16.53 2.40 18.27
N ASN A 24 15.60 3.30 17.95
CA ASN A 24 15.64 4.68 18.43
C ASN A 24 15.23 4.76 19.91
N THR A 25 16.20 5.02 20.78
CA THR A 25 16.03 5.13 22.24
C THR A 25 15.36 6.42 22.70
N LEU A 26 15.17 7.41 21.80
CA LEU A 26 14.46 8.65 22.10
C LEU A 26 12.94 8.49 22.07
N LEU A 27 12.44 7.36 21.54
CA LEU A 27 11.02 7.04 21.52
C LEU A 27 10.69 6.13 22.71
N PRO A 28 9.51 6.30 23.35
CA PRO A 28 9.11 5.41 24.42
C PRO A 28 9.06 3.94 23.94
N PRO A 29 9.42 2.98 24.81
CA PRO A 29 9.31 1.55 24.49
C PRO A 29 7.87 1.18 24.12
N ASP A 30 7.72 0.29 23.13
CA ASP A 30 6.43 -0.31 22.70
C ASP A 30 5.34 0.71 22.28
N SER A 31 5.73 1.97 22.02
CA SER A 31 4.83 3.02 21.54
C SER A 31 5.21 3.54 20.16
N LYS A 32 6.09 2.81 19.45
CA LYS A 32 6.67 3.24 18.17
C LYS A 32 5.73 3.01 17.00
N GLY A 33 4.87 1.99 17.08
CA GLY A 33 3.85 1.70 16.09
C GLY A 33 3.47 0.23 16.04
N VAL A 34 2.64 -0.11 15.06
CA VAL A 34 2.20 -1.49 14.80
C VAL A 34 2.71 -1.91 13.43
N MET A 35 3.26 -3.12 13.34
CA MET A 35 3.55 -3.79 12.08
C MET A 35 2.50 -4.85 11.78
N VAL A 36 2.02 -4.90 10.54
CA VAL A 36 1.02 -5.88 10.12
C VAL A 36 1.37 -6.47 8.76
N ALA A 37 1.32 -7.79 8.64
CA ALA A 37 1.47 -8.50 7.37
C ALA A 37 0.12 -9.08 6.94
N LEU A 38 -0.40 -8.59 5.82
CA LEU A 38 -1.67 -8.96 5.24
C LEU A 38 -1.46 -9.90 4.06
N ARG A 39 -2.15 -11.04 4.05
CA ARG A 39 -2.18 -11.98 2.92
C ARG A 39 -3.43 -11.71 2.07
N PRO A 40 -3.29 -11.39 0.77
CA PRO A 40 -4.44 -11.20 -0.11
C PRO A 40 -5.38 -12.41 -0.12
N ALA A 41 -6.66 -12.17 -0.39
CA ALA A 41 -7.64 -13.22 -0.64
C ALA A 41 -7.25 -14.04 -1.89
N PRO A 42 -7.63 -15.34 -1.97
CA PRO A 42 -7.42 -16.13 -3.17
C PRO A 42 -7.99 -15.42 -4.42
N GLY A 43 -7.20 -15.37 -5.50
CA GLY A 43 -7.56 -14.68 -6.73
C GLY A 43 -7.14 -13.20 -6.80
N LEU A 44 -6.73 -12.59 -5.67
CA LEU A 44 -6.16 -11.25 -5.64
C LEU A 44 -4.64 -11.30 -5.52
N ARG A 45 -3.93 -10.63 -6.43
CA ARG A 45 -2.47 -10.52 -6.35
C ARG A 45 -2.04 -9.47 -5.34
N VAL A 46 -0.89 -9.66 -4.71
CA VAL A 46 -0.37 -8.70 -3.71
C VAL A 46 -0.11 -7.32 -4.31
N GLU A 47 0.30 -7.27 -5.57
CA GLU A 47 0.53 -6.02 -6.28
C GLU A 47 -0.79 -5.27 -6.57
N GLN A 48 -1.90 -5.98 -6.77
CA GLN A 48 -3.23 -5.38 -6.88
C GLN A 48 -3.70 -4.85 -5.52
N ALA A 49 -3.53 -5.63 -4.45
CA ALA A 49 -3.84 -5.17 -3.10
C ALA A 49 -3.04 -3.91 -2.72
N LEU A 50 -1.80 -3.79 -3.18
CA LEU A 50 -0.99 -2.58 -3.00
C LEU A 50 -1.62 -1.34 -3.66
N THR A 51 -2.26 -1.46 -4.82
CA THR A 51 -2.93 -0.32 -5.48
C THR A 51 -4.10 0.25 -4.66
N LEU A 52 -4.70 -0.58 -3.80
CA LEU A 52 -5.77 -0.19 -2.89
C LEU A 52 -5.23 0.43 -1.59
N CYS A 53 -3.94 0.24 -1.28
CA CYS A 53 -3.32 0.73 -0.05
C CYS A 53 -2.90 2.20 -0.17
N LYS A 54 -3.66 3.12 0.43
CA LYS A 54 -3.42 4.57 0.32
C LYS A 54 -3.21 5.23 1.69
N PRO A 55 -2.03 5.08 2.33
CA PRO A 55 -1.74 5.78 3.57
C PRO A 55 -1.62 7.29 3.37
N ASN A 56 -2.41 8.04 4.13
CA ASN A 56 -2.42 9.51 4.08
C ASN A 56 -1.39 10.14 5.01
N ARG A 57 -0.97 9.44 6.06
CA ARG A 57 -0.10 9.97 7.12
C ARG A 57 1.37 9.69 6.86
N MET A 58 2.22 10.66 7.20
CA MET A 58 3.68 10.47 7.19
C MET A 58 4.10 9.54 8.34
N GLY A 59 5.02 8.62 8.06
CA GLY A 59 5.40 7.55 8.98
C GLY A 59 4.66 6.24 8.74
N ASP A 60 3.63 6.23 7.89
CA ASP A 60 2.96 5.00 7.46
C ASP A 60 3.58 4.54 6.15
N ILE A 61 4.27 3.41 6.21
CA ILE A 61 4.98 2.82 5.06
C ILE A 61 4.50 1.39 4.83
N MET A 62 4.61 0.93 3.59
CA MET A 62 4.31 -0.44 3.24
C MET A 62 5.31 -1.01 2.24
N THR A 63 5.43 -2.33 2.23
CA THR A 63 6.17 -3.08 1.21
C THR A 63 5.39 -4.32 0.81
N ILE A 64 5.80 -4.97 -0.28
CA ILE A 64 5.23 -6.23 -0.74
C ILE A 64 6.33 -7.24 -0.99
N GLY A 65 6.08 -8.49 -0.61
CA GLY A 65 7.04 -9.57 -0.80
C GLY A 65 6.52 -10.86 -0.20
N ASN A 66 7.00 -11.99 -0.71
CA ASN A 66 6.56 -13.33 -0.28
C ASN A 66 5.02 -13.48 -0.27
N ASN A 67 4.35 -12.88 -1.27
CA ASN A 67 2.89 -12.84 -1.42
C ASN A 67 2.14 -12.23 -0.22
N ARG A 68 2.76 -11.27 0.46
CA ARG A 68 2.17 -10.51 1.58
C ARG A 68 2.40 -9.02 1.38
N LEU A 69 1.42 -8.22 1.80
CA LEU A 69 1.52 -6.78 1.93
C LEU A 69 1.84 -6.49 3.40
N VAL A 70 3.00 -5.88 3.65
CA VAL A 70 3.47 -5.57 5.01
C VAL A 70 3.36 -4.06 5.21
N LEU A 71 2.65 -3.62 6.26
CA LEU A 71 2.59 -2.22 6.67
C LEU A 71 3.28 -2.02 8.01
N PHE A 72 3.85 -0.84 8.18
CA PHE A 72 4.22 -0.29 9.48
C PHE A 72 3.50 1.04 9.67
N LEU A 73 2.71 1.14 10.76
CA LEU A 73 1.90 2.29 11.11
C LEU A 73 2.51 2.99 12.32
N SER A 74 3.13 4.15 12.10
CA SER A 74 3.85 4.87 13.15
C SER A 74 2.90 5.39 14.23
N PHE A 75 3.25 5.18 15.50
CA PHE A 75 2.44 5.58 16.66
C PHE A 75 0.98 5.08 16.65
N CYS A 76 0.68 4.04 15.86
CA CYS A 76 -0.60 3.35 15.94
C CYS A 76 -0.61 2.45 17.17
N ARG A 77 -1.76 2.33 17.84
CA ARG A 77 -1.98 1.35 18.91
C ARG A 77 -2.70 0.14 18.32
N ILE A 78 -2.50 -1.02 18.93
CA ILE A 78 -3.16 -2.26 18.50
C ILE A 78 -4.69 -2.14 18.44
N ASN A 79 -5.30 -1.43 19.39
CA ASN A 79 -6.75 -1.22 19.45
C ASN A 79 -7.27 -0.33 18.31
N ASP A 80 -6.41 0.51 17.74
CA ASP A 80 -6.76 1.44 16.66
C ASP A 80 -6.38 0.87 15.29
N LEU A 81 -5.83 -0.34 15.22
CA LEU A 81 -5.36 -0.94 13.97
C LEU A 81 -6.48 -1.09 12.94
N ASP A 82 -7.63 -1.64 13.34
CA ASP A 82 -8.75 -1.86 12.42
C ASP A 82 -9.31 -0.51 11.91
N THR A 83 -9.39 0.50 12.78
CA THR A 83 -9.74 1.87 12.40
C THR A 83 -8.74 2.46 11.41
N ALA A 84 -7.44 2.30 11.65
CA ALA A 84 -6.40 2.78 10.75
C ALA A 84 -6.48 2.09 9.38
N LEU A 85 -6.66 0.78 9.36
CA LEU A 85 -6.80 0.01 8.12
C LEU A 85 -8.05 0.45 7.32
N ASN A 86 -9.17 0.72 7.97
CA ASN A 86 -10.38 1.24 7.32
C ASN A 86 -10.19 2.61 6.67
N HIS A 87 -9.22 3.41 7.14
CA HIS A 87 -8.88 4.68 6.50
C HIS A 87 -7.83 4.55 5.39
N ILE A 88 -7.04 3.47 5.41
CA ILE A 88 -5.98 3.21 4.41
C ILE A 88 -6.55 2.53 3.16
N PHE A 89 -7.53 1.64 3.35
CA PHE A 89 -8.14 0.85 2.28
C PHE A 89 -9.54 1.37 1.93
N PRO A 90 -9.90 1.44 0.63
CA PRO A 90 -11.21 1.90 0.19
C PRO A 90 -12.31 0.86 0.37
N LEU A 91 -11.96 -0.40 0.66
CA LEU A 91 -12.89 -1.51 0.89
C LEU A 91 -12.58 -2.15 2.26
N PRO A 92 -13.56 -2.85 2.87
CA PRO A 92 -13.32 -3.62 4.08
C PRO A 92 -12.12 -4.56 3.92
N THR A 93 -11.22 -4.58 4.91
CA THR A 93 -10.01 -5.40 4.83
C THR A 93 -10.30 -6.90 4.73
N GLY A 94 -11.43 -7.37 5.28
CA GLY A 94 -11.87 -8.75 5.16
C GLY A 94 -12.21 -9.20 3.73
N ASP A 95 -12.57 -8.26 2.85
CA ASP A 95 -12.86 -8.56 1.43
C ASP A 95 -11.58 -8.66 0.61
N ILE A 96 -10.52 -7.94 1.03
CA ILE A 96 -9.24 -7.85 0.33
C ILE A 96 -8.27 -8.93 0.81
N PHE A 97 -8.28 -9.25 2.12
CA PHE A 97 -7.27 -10.05 2.78
C PHE A 97 -7.87 -11.26 3.50
N SER A 98 -7.25 -12.43 3.30
CA SER A 98 -7.67 -13.69 3.92
C SER A 98 -7.03 -13.93 5.27
N ASN A 99 -5.86 -13.35 5.53
CA ASN A 99 -5.12 -13.55 6.77
C ASN A 99 -4.31 -12.30 7.13
N ARG A 100 -4.13 -12.06 8.43
CA ARG A 100 -3.30 -10.99 8.99
C ARG A 100 -2.42 -11.51 10.12
N MET A 101 -1.18 -11.06 10.17
CA MET A 101 -0.27 -11.24 11.31
C MET A 101 0.10 -9.85 11.82
N VAL A 102 0.11 -9.66 13.14
CA VAL A 102 0.29 -8.34 13.77
C VAL A 102 1.36 -8.43 14.84
N TRP A 103 2.26 -7.45 14.85
CA TRP A 103 3.32 -7.28 15.84
C TRP A 103 3.29 -5.83 16.33
N PHE A 104 3.28 -5.63 17.64
CA PHE A 104 3.17 -4.30 18.25
C PHE A 104 4.23 -4.03 19.33
N GLU A 105 4.84 -5.09 19.87
CA GLU A 105 5.99 -4.95 20.77
C GLU A 105 7.28 -4.76 19.96
N ASP A 106 8.18 -3.92 20.46
CA ASP A 106 9.43 -3.59 19.78
C ASP A 106 10.28 -4.85 19.50
N LYS A 107 10.32 -5.77 20.46
CA LYS A 107 11.04 -7.05 20.33
C LYS A 107 10.46 -7.94 19.24
N GLN A 108 9.12 -8.00 19.15
CA GLN A 108 8.43 -8.79 18.13
C GLN A 108 8.71 -8.22 16.74
N ILE A 109 8.58 -6.91 16.58
CA ILE A 109 8.85 -6.22 15.31
C ILE A 109 10.31 -6.43 14.89
N LEU A 110 11.28 -6.27 15.81
CA LEU A 110 12.70 -6.50 15.53
C LEU A 110 12.98 -7.94 15.09
N SER A 111 12.39 -8.93 15.77
CA SER A 111 12.55 -10.35 15.41
C SER A 111 12.02 -10.65 14.01
N GLU A 112 10.86 -10.08 13.66
CA GLU A 112 10.26 -10.26 12.34
C GLU A 112 11.10 -9.56 11.26
N ILE A 113 11.67 -8.38 11.53
CA ILE A 113 12.55 -7.69 10.58
C ILE A 113 13.81 -8.52 10.27
N VAL A 114 14.36 -9.25 11.25
CA VAL A 114 15.47 -10.18 11.01
C VAL A 114 15.06 -11.29 10.05
N ILE A 115 13.87 -11.87 10.24
CA ILE A 115 13.32 -12.90 9.35
C ILE A 115 13.09 -12.33 7.94
N MET A 116 12.48 -11.15 7.84
CA MET A 116 12.22 -10.47 6.56
C MET A 116 13.51 -10.18 5.78
N ARG A 117 14.60 -9.80 6.45
CA ARG A 117 15.91 -9.58 5.81
C ARG A 117 16.54 -10.86 5.25
N GLY A 118 16.18 -12.03 5.78
CA GLY A 118 16.61 -13.33 5.27
C GLY A 118 15.87 -13.79 4.02
N VAL A 119 14.82 -13.08 3.57
CA VAL A 119 14.07 -13.43 2.36
C VAL A 119 14.88 -13.10 1.11
N GLU A 120 15.08 -14.11 0.26
CA GLU A 120 15.79 -13.97 -1.01
C GLU A 120 15.21 -12.86 -1.90
N PRO A 121 16.05 -12.06 -2.58
CA PRO A 121 15.60 -10.99 -3.47
C PRO A 121 14.63 -11.43 -4.57
N ALA A 122 14.71 -12.69 -5.01
CA ALA A 122 13.78 -13.27 -5.99
C ALA A 122 12.32 -13.29 -5.52
N ARG A 123 12.08 -13.22 -4.20
CA ARG A 123 10.74 -13.17 -3.59
C ARG A 123 10.27 -11.76 -3.28
N TRP A 124 11.06 -10.74 -3.61
CA TRP A 124 10.65 -9.35 -3.49
C TRP A 124 9.71 -9.05 -4.65
N ASN A 125 8.48 -8.66 -4.34
CA ASN A 125 7.52 -8.28 -5.37
C ASN A 125 7.77 -6.81 -5.74
N THR A 126 7.67 -6.48 -7.02
CA THR A 126 7.64 -5.10 -7.49
C THR A 126 6.20 -4.64 -7.65
N PRO A 127 5.85 -3.39 -7.34
CA PRO A 127 4.53 -2.84 -7.61
C PRO A 127 4.17 -3.02 -9.08
N LEU A 128 2.88 -3.14 -9.38
CA LEU A 128 2.43 -3.01 -10.77
C LEU A 128 2.93 -1.65 -11.30
N PRO A 129 3.41 -1.59 -12.56
CA PRO A 129 3.69 -0.31 -13.17
C PRO A 129 2.41 0.52 -13.07
N LEU A 130 2.47 1.61 -12.33
CA LEU A 130 1.42 2.60 -12.36
C LEU A 130 1.38 3.06 -13.82
N SER A 131 0.39 2.60 -14.58
CA SER A 131 -0.05 3.38 -15.72
C SER A 131 -0.51 4.69 -15.11
N VAL A 132 0.39 5.66 -15.04
CA VAL A 132 0.03 7.08 -15.00
C VAL A 132 -0.58 7.35 -16.37
N GLY A 133 -1.72 6.70 -16.66
CA GLY A 133 -2.69 7.27 -17.56
C GLY A 133 -2.93 8.64 -16.96
N LYS A 134 -2.60 9.66 -17.73
CA LYS A 134 -3.10 11.02 -17.55
C LYS A 134 -4.43 10.95 -16.80
N ASN A 135 -4.63 11.82 -15.81
CA ASN A 135 -5.97 12.22 -15.41
C ASN A 135 -6.65 12.91 -16.61
N GLU A 136 -6.82 12.22 -17.74
CA GLU A 136 -7.91 12.48 -18.64
C GLU A 136 -9.11 12.13 -17.77
N THR A 137 -9.69 13.19 -17.22
CA THR A 137 -11.06 13.22 -16.73
C THR A 137 -11.83 12.23 -17.58
N ILE A 138 -12.17 11.07 -16.99
CA ILE A 138 -13.10 10.16 -17.62
C ILE A 138 -14.30 11.07 -17.93
N ASN A 139 -14.62 11.27 -19.22
CA ASN A 139 -15.73 12.11 -19.67
C ASN A 139 -17.05 11.45 -19.24
N ALA A 140 -17.25 11.30 -17.93
CA ALA A 140 -18.35 10.64 -17.29
C ALA A 140 -18.85 11.49 -16.13
N THR A 141 -20.12 11.87 -16.20
CA THR A 141 -20.82 12.55 -15.12
C THR A 141 -21.71 11.55 -14.40
N HIS A 142 -21.74 11.62 -13.06
CA HIS A 142 -22.64 10.82 -12.24
C HIS A 142 -24.01 11.52 -12.14
N ASP A 143 -25.07 10.92 -12.70
CA ASP A 143 -26.41 11.52 -12.77
C ASP A 143 -27.25 11.34 -11.49
N GLY A 144 -26.63 10.87 -10.40
CA GLY A 144 -27.27 10.57 -9.13
C GLY A 144 -27.74 9.12 -9.00
N ARG A 145 -27.74 8.32 -10.08
CA ARG A 145 -27.97 6.86 -9.99
C ARG A 145 -26.93 6.03 -10.74
N HIS A 146 -26.37 6.52 -11.86
CA HIS A 146 -25.40 5.77 -12.65
C HIS A 146 -24.30 6.68 -13.25
N TRP A 147 -23.14 6.10 -13.53
CA TRP A 147 -22.07 6.74 -14.30
C TRP A 147 -22.37 6.68 -15.80
N ARG A 148 -22.52 7.83 -16.48
CA ARG A 148 -22.69 7.90 -17.94
C ARG A 148 -21.49 8.55 -18.59
N ARG A 149 -20.92 7.92 -19.64
CA ARG A 149 -19.87 8.50 -20.48
C ARG A 149 -20.48 9.30 -21.65
N TYR A 150 -19.90 10.46 -21.97
CA TYR A 150 -20.23 11.19 -23.19
C TYR A 150 -19.27 10.79 -24.32
N PRO A 151 -19.77 10.36 -25.49
CA PRO A 151 -18.91 10.07 -26.63
C PRO A 151 -18.34 11.37 -27.20
N GLU A 152 -17.05 11.37 -27.53
CA GLU A 152 -16.43 12.48 -28.26
C GLU A 152 -16.71 12.35 -29.77
N PRO A 153 -17.10 13.44 -30.46
CA PRO A 153 -17.30 13.41 -31.90
C PRO A 153 -15.95 13.34 -32.62
N HIS A 154 -15.66 12.19 -33.22
CA HIS A 154 -14.56 12.08 -34.19
C HIS A 154 -15.03 12.55 -35.56
N ARG A 155 -14.39 13.61 -36.10
CA ARG A 155 -14.49 13.93 -37.53
C ARG A 155 -13.59 12.98 -38.30
N LEU A 156 -14.17 12.23 -39.23
CA LEU A 156 -13.43 11.52 -40.26
C LEU A 156 -12.75 12.58 -41.14
N THR A 157 -11.42 12.58 -41.20
CA THR A 157 -10.69 13.37 -42.18
C THR A 157 -11.04 12.84 -43.55
N THR A 158 -11.75 13.64 -44.35
CA THR A 158 -11.92 13.36 -45.77
C THR A 158 -10.54 13.32 -46.41
N ARG A 159 -10.20 12.14 -46.90
CA ARG A 159 -9.10 11.79 -47.80
C ARG A 159 -8.74 12.99 -48.68
N GLU A 160 -7.52 13.49 -48.54
CA GLU A 160 -6.91 14.39 -49.52
C GLU A 160 -6.92 13.66 -50.87
N GLU A 161 -7.70 14.18 -51.82
CA GLU A 161 -7.60 13.81 -53.22
C GLU A 161 -6.21 14.20 -53.71
N GLN A 162 -5.39 13.18 -53.94
CA GLN A 162 -4.25 13.28 -54.84
C GLN A 162 -4.78 13.60 -56.24
N ALA A 163 -4.43 14.77 -56.76
CA ALA A 163 -4.34 15.07 -58.19
C ALA A 163 -3.18 16.04 -58.42
#